data_AF-A0A0Q9TX48-F1
#
_entry.id   AF-A0A0Q9TX48-F1
#
_cell.length_a   1.000
_cell.length_b   1.000
_cell.length_c   1.000
_cell.angle_alpha   90.00
_cell.angle_beta   90.00
_cell.angle_gamma   90.00
#
_symmetry.space_group_name_H-M   'P 1'
#
loop_
_entity.id
_entity.type
_entity.pdbx_description
1 polymer ?
#
loop_
_entity_poly.entity_id
_entity_poly.type
_entity_poly.pdbx_seq_one_letter_code
_entity_poly.pdbx_strand_id
1 'polypeptide(L)' 'MNVYGSNDGLNWILLTETFTTNTEAMETLRVKEYLVNESFRYLKFQVAYPGIPTDPAYPGISSFAEFRIDGTRYEVNE' A
#
# COMPACT_ATOMS: atom_id res chain seq x y z
N MET A 1 7.32 0.06 2.35
CA MET A 1 6.01 0.75 2.12
C MET A 1 4.88 -0.10 2.67
N ASN A 2 3.85 0.54 3.21
CA ASN A 2 2.59 -0.09 3.65
C ASN A 2 1.41 0.44 2.83
N VAL A 3 0.29 -0.28 2.87
CA VAL A 3 -0.96 0.15 2.25
C VAL A 3 -2.03 0.36 3.32
N TYR A 4 -2.76 1.48 3.20
CA TYR A 4 -3.85 1.87 4.08
C TYR A 4 -5.15 1.98 3.30
N GLY A 5 -6.27 1.63 3.95
CA GLY A 5 -7.61 1.71 3.38
C GLY A 5 -8.44 2.77 4.09
N SER A 6 -9.34 3.41 3.34
CA SER A 6 -10.31 4.37 3.86
C SER A 6 -11.61 4.34 3.05
N ASN A 7 -12.73 4.64 3.71
CA ASN A 7 -14.04 4.82 3.07
C ASN A 7 -14.44 6.30 2.94
N ASP A 8 -13.78 7.20 3.68
CA ASP A 8 -14.08 8.64 3.70
C ASP A 8 -12.89 9.52 3.25
N GLY A 9 -11.72 8.94 3.02
CA GLY A 9 -10.50 9.65 2.67
C GLY A 9 -9.84 10.37 3.85
N LEU A 10 -10.43 10.31 5.05
CA LEU A 10 -10.00 11.02 6.26
C LEU A 10 -9.43 10.06 7.30
N ASN A 11 -10.16 8.97 7.57
CA ASN A 11 -9.79 7.94 8.52
C ASN A 11 -9.13 6.77 7.79
N TRP A 12 -7.92 6.42 8.19
CA TRP A 12 -7.07 5.45 7.47
C TRP A 12 -6.72 4.25 8.36
N ILE A 13 -6.94 3.04 7.85
CA ILE A 13 -6.64 1.78 8.53
C ILE A 13 -5.46 1.09 7.84
N LEU A 14 -4.45 0.66 8.60
CA LEU A 14 -3.32 -0.11 8.06
C LEU A 14 -3.81 -1.51 7.63
N LEU A 15 -3.77 -1.77 6.31
CA LEU A 15 -4.26 -3.01 5.71
C LEU A 15 -3.21 -4.13 5.70
N THR A 16 -1.94 -3.79 5.46
CA THR A 16 -0.90 -4.80 5.23
C THR A 16 -0.31 -5.36 6.53
N GLU A 17 0.02 -6.65 6.53
CA GLU A 17 0.68 -7.33 7.64
C GLU A 17 2.15 -6.89 7.80
N THR A 18 2.81 -6.70 6.66
CA THR A 18 4.22 -6.31 6.55
C THR A 18 4.39 -5.13 5.60
N PHE A 19 5.60 -4.59 5.54
CA PHE A 19 6.01 -3.56 4.61
C PHE A 19 6.94 -4.13 3.54
N THR A 20 7.01 -3.47 2.37
CA THR A 20 7.96 -3.85 1.30
C THR A 20 9.40 -3.86 1.80
N THR A 21 10.20 -4.78 1.28
CA THR A 21 11.64 -4.86 1.57
C THR A 21 12.45 -4.03 0.56
N ASN A 22 13.77 -3.96 0.73
CA ASN A 22 14.65 -3.27 -0.22
C ASN A 22 15.00 -4.22 -1.38
N THR A 23 14.14 -4.27 -2.39
CA THR A 23 14.27 -5.17 -3.54
C THR A 23 13.65 -4.56 -4.80
N GLU A 24 14.19 -4.95 -5.95
CA GLU A 24 13.66 -4.61 -7.29
C GLU A 24 12.66 -5.67 -7.80
N ALA A 25 12.53 -6.81 -7.09
CA ALA A 25 11.58 -7.85 -7.45
C ALA A 25 10.16 -7.47 -7.03
N MET A 26 9.15 -7.96 -7.76
CA MET A 26 7.75 -7.77 -7.37
C MET A 26 7.48 -8.46 -6.04
N GLU A 27 6.93 -7.72 -5.08
CA GLU A 27 6.52 -8.25 -3.78
C GLU A 27 4.99 -8.26 -3.63
N THR A 28 4.47 -9.27 -2.94
CA THR A 28 3.06 -9.35 -2.56
C THR A 28 2.91 -9.04 -1.08
N LEU A 29 2.21 -7.96 -0.75
CA LEU A 29 1.84 -7.63 0.62
C LEU A 29 0.46 -8.24 0.93
N ARG A 30 0.40 -9.07 1.98
CA ARG A 30 -0.86 -9.67 2.43
C ARG A 30 -1.69 -8.65 3.21
N VAL A 31 -2.99 -8.62 2.94
CA VAL A 31 -3.98 -7.93 3.77
C VAL A 31 -4.15 -8.74 5.06
N LYS A 32 -4.21 -8.06 6.20
CA LYS A 32 -4.45 -8.69 7.50
C LYS A 32 -5.74 -9.50 7.47
N GLU A 33 -5.69 -10.71 8.04
CA GLU A 33 -6.79 -11.67 8.02
C GLU A 33 -8.15 -11.07 8.44
N TYR A 34 -8.17 -10.26 9.49
CA TYR A 34 -9.42 -9.67 10.00
C TYR A 34 -9.99 -8.53 9.12
N LEU A 35 -9.32 -8.14 8.04
CA LEU A 35 -9.76 -7.10 7.11
C LEU A 35 -10.11 -7.67 5.72
N VAL A 36 -9.94 -8.97 5.45
CA VAL A 36 -10.11 -9.54 4.09
C VAL A 36 -11.55 -9.46 3.57
N ASN A 37 -12.53 -9.37 4.45
CA ASN A 37 -13.95 -9.24 4.11
C ASN A 37 -14.47 -7.79 4.17
N GLU A 38 -13.59 -6.84 4.49
CA GLU A 38 -13.93 -5.43 4.55
C GLU A 38 -13.69 -4.74 3.20
N SER A 39 -14.57 -3.81 2.85
CA SER A 39 -14.45 -3.03 1.61
C SER A 39 -13.88 -1.65 1.88
N PHE A 40 -12.99 -1.20 0.99
CA PHE A 40 -12.35 0.12 1.06
C PHE A 40 -12.45 0.84 -0.29
N ARG A 41 -12.86 2.12 -0.28
CA ARG A 41 -12.95 2.96 -1.49
C ARG A 41 -11.62 3.59 -1.88
N TYR A 42 -10.82 3.99 -0.89
CA TYR A 42 -9.56 4.69 -1.08
C TYR A 42 -8.41 3.85 -0.55
N LEU A 43 -7.34 3.79 -1.33
CA LEU A 43 -6.08 3.17 -0.94
C LEU A 43 -4.98 4.23 -0.88
N LYS A 44 -4.15 4.17 0.15
CA LYS A 44 -2.98 5.01 0.31
C LYS A 44 -1.74 4.14 0.43
N PHE A 45 -0.81 4.37 -0.48
CA PHE A 45 0.52 3.75 -0.50
C PHE A 45 1.47 4.70 0.22
N GLN A 46 2.04 4.25 1.34
CA GLN A 46 2.84 5.13 2.20
C GLN A 46 4.16 4.49 2.62
N VAL A 47 5.23 5.24 2.42
CA VAL A 47 6.55 4.95 3.01
C VAL A 47 6.48 5.31 4.49
N ALA A 48 6.23 4.32 5.35
CA ALA A 48 6.12 4.53 6.79
C ALA A 48 7.48 4.85 7.44
N TYR A 49 8.54 4.22 6.92
CA TYR A 49 9.92 4.44 7.36
C TYR A 49 10.78 4.70 6.14
N PRO A 50 11.66 5.71 6.16
CA PRO A 50 12.60 5.91 5.07
C PRO A 50 13.51 4.69 4.97
N GLY A 51 13.72 4.22 3.74
CA GLY A 51 14.77 3.23 3.47
C GLY A 51 16.16 3.83 3.68
N ILE A 52 17.18 2.96 3.65
CA ILE A 52 18.57 3.43 3.57
C ILE A 52 18.70 4.26 2.28
N PRO A 53 19.31 5.45 2.30
CA PRO A 53 19.57 6.21 1.08
C PRO A 53 20.41 5.36 0.10
N THR A 54 19.79 4.94 -0.99
CA THR A 54 20.44 4.16 -2.05
C THR A 54 21.02 5.04 -3.15
N ASP A 55 20.42 6.22 -3.37
CA ASP A 55 20.89 7.25 -4.30
C ASP A 55 21.19 8.57 -3.56
N PRO A 56 22.46 8.98 -3.45
CA PRO A 56 22.85 10.25 -2.83
C PRO A 56 22.39 11.50 -3.61
N ALA A 57 22.17 11.40 -4.92
CA ALA A 57 21.71 12.51 -5.74
C ALA A 57 20.19 12.74 -5.60
N TYR A 58 19.44 11.69 -5.26
CA TYR A 58 17.98 11.72 -5.12
C TYR A 58 17.50 11.09 -3.81
N PRO A 59 17.87 11.65 -2.65
CA PRO A 59 17.51 11.07 -1.36
C PRO A 59 16.00 11.11 -1.13
N GLY A 60 15.43 9.98 -0.70
CA GLY A 60 14.03 9.90 -0.28
C GLY A 60 12.99 9.76 -1.40
N ILE A 61 13.43 9.54 -2.65
CA ILE A 61 12.51 9.18 -3.74
C ILE A 61 12.14 7.71 -3.63
N SER A 62 10.86 7.39 -3.79
CA SER A 62 10.37 6.03 -4.01
C SER A 62 9.80 5.92 -5.42
N SER A 63 10.38 5.02 -6.22
CA SER A 63 9.95 4.75 -7.59
C SER A 63 9.33 3.36 -7.67
N PHE A 64 8.27 3.21 -8.46
CA PHE A 64 7.56 1.95 -8.64
C PHE A 64 7.24 1.76 -10.12
N ALA A 65 7.56 0.59 -10.66
CA ALA A 65 7.25 0.26 -12.05
C ALA A 65 5.80 -0.23 -12.23
N GLU A 66 5.27 -0.96 -11.26
CA GLU A 66 3.97 -1.63 -11.38
C GLU A 66 3.28 -1.80 -10.02
N PHE A 67 1.94 -1.77 -10.03
CA PHE A 67 1.08 -2.16 -8.91
C PHE A 67 -0.01 -3.12 -9.38
N ARG A 68 -0.26 -4.17 -8.60
CA ARG A 68 -1.40 -5.08 -8.75
C ARG A 68 -2.26 -5.04 -7.49
N ILE A 69 -3.57 -5.01 -7.67
CA ILE A 69 -4.54 -5.03 -6.58
C ILE A 69 -5.46 -6.22 -6.83
N ASP A 70 -5.32 -7.25 -5.99
CA ASP A 70 -6.15 -8.45 -6.04
C ASP A 70 -7.29 -8.32 -5.03
N GLY A 71 -8.53 -8.41 -5.52
CA GLY A 71 -9.73 -8.31 -4.67
C GLY A 71 -11.02 -8.34 -5.47
N THR A 72 -12.15 -8.30 -4.75
CA THR A 72 -13.48 -8.19 -5.37
C THR A 72 -13.86 -6.72 -5.50
N ARG A 73 -14.23 -6.32 -6.71
CA ARG A 73 -14.68 -4.95 -6.99
C ARG A 73 -16.18 -4.82 -6.75
N TYR A 74 -16.57 -3.80 -6.00
CA TYR A 74 -17.95 -3.38 -5.81
C TYR A 74 -18.14 -2.00 -6.43
N GLU A 75 -19.21 -1.85 -7.21
CA GLU A 75 -19.58 -0.55 -7.79
C GLU A 75 -20.16 0.35 -6.70
N VAL A 76 -19.85 1.65 -6.78
CA VAL A 76 -20.61 2.66 -6.04
C VAL A 76 -21.82 3.02 -6.88
N ASN A 77 -23.02 2.91 -6.31
CA ASN A 77 -24.23 3.37 -7.00
C ASN A 77 -24.14 4.90 -7.20
N GLU A 78 -24.65 5.37 -8.34
CA GLU A 78 -24.72 6.80 -8.72
C GLU A 78 -25.51 7.65 -7.72
#